data_AF-A0A920FB20-F1
#
_entry.id   AF-A0A920FB20-F1
#
_cell.length_a   1.000
_cell.length_b   1.000
_cell.length_c   1.000
_cell.angle_alpha   90.00
_cell.angle_beta   90.00
_cell.angle_gamma   90.00
#
_symmetry.space_group_name_H-M   'P 1'
#
loop_
_entity.id
_entity.type
_entity.pdbx_description
1 polymer ?
#
loop_
_entity_poly.entity_id
_entity_poly.type
_entity_poly.pdbx_seq_one_letter_code
_entity_poly.pdbx_strand_id
1 'polypeptide(L)' 'MSEQNKNEIELVRNFDLNLIDKEFITNPFPTCRALRNHSPLHQNADGSLF' A
#
# COMPACT_ATOMS: atom_id res chain seq x y z
N MET A 1 13.68 -13.85 -2.42
CA MET A 1 12.91 -12.61 -2.67
C MET A 1 13.87 -11.44 -2.74
N SER A 2 13.73 -10.56 -3.73
CA SER A 2 14.52 -9.33 -3.84
C SER A 2 14.21 -8.39 -2.67
N GLU A 3 15.15 -7.55 -2.28
CA GLU A 3 14.95 -6.50 -1.25
C GLU A 3 13.76 -5.60 -1.60
N GLN A 4 13.57 -5.29 -2.88
CA GLN A 4 12.45 -4.49 -3.35
C GLN A 4 11.09 -5.14 -3.07
N ASN A 5 10.96 -6.46 -3.23
CA ASN A 5 9.71 -7.15 -2.90
C ASN A 5 9.43 -7.16 -1.39
N LYS A 6 10.46 -7.24 -0.54
CA LYS A 6 10.28 -7.16 0.91
C LYS A 6 9.74 -5.78 1.32
N ASN A 7 10.33 -4.73 0.76
CA ASN A 7 9.89 -3.35 1.00
C ASN A 7 8.44 -3.12 0.53
N GLU A 8 8.05 -3.66 -0.63
CA GLU A 8 6.67 -3.56 -1.12
C GLU A 8 5.68 -4.29 -0.20
N ILE A 9 6.04 -5.46 0.35
CA ILE A 9 5.19 -6.19 1.30
C ILE A 9 5.05 -5.43 2.63
N GLU A 10 6.12 -4.85 3.15
CA GLU A 10 6.05 -4.02 4.37
C GLU A 10 5.22 -2.76 4.15
N LEU A 11 5.39 -2.10 3.00
CA LEU A 11 4.57 -0.95 2.62
C LEU A 11 3.09 -1.32 2.58
N VAL A 12 2.74 -2.44 1.93
CA VAL A 12 1.34 -2.90 1.84
C VAL A 12 0.76 -3.25 3.21
N ARG A 13 1.56 -3.84 4.11
CA ARG A 13 1.10 -4.17 5.48
C ARG A 13 0.78 -2.96 6.33
N ASN A 14 1.46 -1.84 6.07
CA ASN A 14 1.31 -0.60 6.83
C ASN A 14 0.43 0.44 6.10
N PHE A 15 -0.13 0.09 4.95
CA PHE A 15 -1.01 0.99 4.20
C PHE A 15 -2.34 1.18 4.94
N ASP A 16 -2.78 2.42 5.03
CA ASP A 16 -4.13 2.78 5.48
C ASP A 16 -4.56 4.02 4.70
N LEU A 17 -5.67 3.89 3.95
CA LEU A 17 -6.21 4.97 3.14
C LEU A 17 -6.53 6.22 3.96
N ASN A 18 -6.90 6.07 5.25
CA ASN A 18 -7.24 7.19 6.12
C ASN A 18 -6.01 7.94 6.66
N LEU A 19 -4.81 7.37 6.50
CA LEU A 19 -3.56 7.93 7.01
C LEU A 19 -2.60 8.35 5.88
N ILE A 20 -3.08 8.41 4.63
CA ILE A 20 -2.26 8.83 3.49
C ILE A 20 -1.75 10.26 3.65
N ASP A 21 -0.56 10.52 3.13
CA ASP A 21 0.12 11.79 3.23
C ASP A 21 0.25 12.49 1.85
N LYS A 22 0.94 13.63 1.85
CA LYS A 22 1.18 14.41 0.63
C LYS A 22 2.04 13.64 -0.38
N GLU A 23 2.93 12.75 0.07
CA GLU A 23 3.77 11.96 -0.82
C GLU A 23 2.92 10.99 -1.64
N PHE A 24 2.00 10.29 -0.97
CA PHE A 24 1.03 9.42 -1.65
C PHE A 24 0.15 10.20 -2.64
N ILE A 25 -0.37 11.37 -2.25
CA ILE A 25 -1.20 12.22 -3.13
C ILE A 25 -0.42 12.66 -4.37
N THR A 26 0.87 12.99 -4.21
CA THR A 26 1.71 13.49 -5.30
C THR A 26 2.13 12.36 -6.25
N ASN A 27 2.35 11.15 -5.72
CA ASN A 27 2.77 9.99 -6.50
C ASN A 27 2.23 8.67 -5.92
N PRO A 28 0.97 8.30 -6.24
CA PRO A 28 0.36 7.10 -5.68
C PRO A 28 0.81 5.81 -6.37
N PHE A 29 1.42 5.91 -7.56
CA PHE A 29 1.68 4.76 -8.43
C PHE A 29 2.55 3.67 -7.80
N PRO A 30 3.61 3.96 -7.02
CA PRO A 30 4.39 2.93 -6.35
C PRO A 30 3.56 2.13 -5.34
N THR A 31 2.77 2.83 -4.51
CA THR A 31 1.89 2.21 -3.51
C THR A 31 0.80 1.39 -4.17
N CYS A 32 0.11 1.93 -5.17
CA CYS A 32 -0.92 1.19 -5.91
C CYS A 32 -0.35 -0.04 -6.64
N ARG A 33 0.90 0.03 -7.14
CA ARG A 33 1.58 -1.14 -7.73
C ARG A 33 1.82 -2.22 -6.67
N ALA A 34 2.34 -1.83 -5.51
CA ALA A 34 2.59 -2.77 -4.41
C ALA A 34 1.28 -3.42 -3.93
N LEU A 35 0.22 -2.62 -3.71
CA LEU A 35 -1.10 -3.12 -3.31
C LEU A 35 -1.66 -4.11 -4.33
N ARG A 36 -1.63 -3.78 -5.63
CA ARG A 36 -2.08 -4.70 -6.69
C ARG A 36 -1.33 -6.03 -6.71
N ASN A 37 -0.03 -6.02 -6.39
CA ASN A 37 0.80 -7.22 -6.45
C ASN A 37 0.66 -8.11 -5.20
N HIS A 38 0.49 -7.51 -4.02
CA HIS A 38 0.63 -8.23 -2.74
C HIS A 38 -0.65 -8.24 -1.90
N SER A 39 -1.61 -7.34 -2.14
CA SER A 39 -2.89 -7.24 -1.44
C SER A 39 -3.98 -6.68 -2.37
N PRO A 40 -4.41 -7.44 -3.40
CA PRO A 40 -5.33 -6.95 -4.43
C PRO A 40 -6.74 -6.59 -3.91
N LEU A 41 -7.08 -7.05 -2.71
CA LEU A 41 -8.17 -6.56 -1.87
C LEU A 41 -7.56 -6.21 -0.52
N HIS A 42 -7.30 -4.94 -0.27
CA HIS A 42 -6.70 -4.47 0.97
C HIS A 42 -7.78 -3.98 1.94
N GLN A 43 -7.72 -4.41 3.19
CA GLN A 43 -8.64 -3.93 4.22
C GLN A 43 -7.91 -2.92 5.12
N ASN A 44 -8.43 -1.70 5.18
CA ASN A 44 -7.90 -0.66 6.05
C ASN A 44 -8.30 -0.92 7.52
N ALA A 45 -7.70 -0.18 8.45
CA ALA A 45 -7.93 -0.36 9.88
C ALA A 45 -9.39 -0.08 10.32
N ASP A 46 -10.10 0.79 9.60
CA ASP A 46 -11.51 1.10 9.81
C ASP A 46 -12.47 0.04 9.24
N GLY A 47 -11.94 -1.00 8.59
CA GLY A 47 -12.68 -2.08 7.96
C GLY A 47 -13.12 -1.82 6.52
N SER A 48 -12.86 -0.63 5.97
CA SER A 48 -13.09 -0.32 4.56
C SER A 48 -12.14 -1.12 3.65
N LEU A 49 -12.55 -1.29 2.39
CA LEU A 49 -11.75 -1.99 1.39
C LEU A 49 -11.15 -0.99 0.39
N PHE A 50 -9.89 -1.22 0.05
CA PHE A 50 -9.14 -0.54 -1.02
C PHE A 50 -8.65 -1.56 -2.05
#